data_AF-A0A498RF03-F1
#
_entry.id   AF-A0A498RF03-F1
#
_cell.length_a   1.000
_cell.length_b   1.000
_cell.length_c   1.000
_cell.angle_alpha   90.00
_cell.angle_beta   90.00
_cell.angle_gamma   90.00
#
_symmetry.space_group_name_H-M   'P 1'
#
loop_
_entity.id
_entity.type
_entity.pdbx_description
1 polymer ?
#
loop_
_entity_poly.entity_id
_entity_poly.type
_entity_poly.pdbx_seq_one_letter_code
_entity_poly.pdbx_strand_id
1 'polypeptide(L)'
;MRKIILIVIILSFSLCSTAWANTTKVLERDTFLHPQGWIAGSLKFKEGTSVTLNGQGEVISGTLKNYEDLRPASNGFFAFTGWGTEHRPECIHFKGDTCQIVFNVQGDVVSGQIGEDAEFSIWDNNEPYVTFKYATYIEFDEHGNVKSGTITEDTDFRPLGWRNYLPKGEKAGFLKFKSGTQVFFGPEGQVSTGTIADNLTVNGITYPAGTKLQFSESGYPQKI
;
A
#
# COMPACT_ATOMS: atom_id res chain seq x y z
N MET A 1 28.53 41.43 57.17
CA MET A 1 27.69 40.36 56.59
C MET A 1 27.92 40.36 55.08
N ARG A 2 28.68 39.41 54.53
CA ARG A 2 28.96 39.32 53.08
C ARG A 2 27.91 38.42 52.43
N LYS A 3 27.13 38.97 51.49
CA LYS A 3 26.15 38.21 50.69
C LYS A 3 26.89 37.45 49.60
N ILE A 4 26.87 36.12 49.66
CA ILE A 4 27.35 35.25 48.60
C ILE A 4 26.21 35.16 47.57
N ILE A 5 26.43 35.69 46.36
CA ILE A 5 25.49 35.54 45.25
C ILE A 5 25.82 34.21 44.57
N LEU A 6 24.91 33.24 44.70
CA LEU A 6 24.95 31.99 43.95
C LEU A 6 24.50 32.27 42.51
N ILE A 7 25.40 32.15 41.54
CA ILE A 7 25.05 32.20 40.11
C ILE A 7 24.75 30.76 39.69
N VAL A 8 23.47 30.45 39.49
CA VAL A 8 23.01 29.18 38.92
C VAL A 8 23.15 29.27 37.40
N ILE A 9 24.16 28.59 36.85
CA ILE A 9 24.30 28.42 35.40
C ILE A 9 23.33 27.30 34.98
N ILE A 10 22.17 27.69 34.45
CA ILE A 10 21.25 26.77 33.79
C ILE A 10 21.87 26.41 32.44
N LEU A 11 22.48 25.23 32.34
CA LEU A 11 22.93 24.65 31.09
C LEU A 11 21.67 24.19 30.31
N SER A 12 21.10 25.07 29.51
CA SER A 12 20.06 24.72 28.56
C SER A 12 20.68 23.89 27.44
N PHE A 13 20.69 22.56 27.60
CA PHE A 13 20.82 21.64 26.47
C PHE A 13 19.60 21.85 25.56
N SER A 14 19.73 22.78 24.61
CA SER A 14 18.86 22.79 23.44
C SER A 14 19.08 21.47 22.73
N LEU A 15 18.16 20.53 22.94
CA LEU A 15 17.92 19.42 22.04
C LEU A 15 17.48 20.04 20.71
N CYS A 16 18.45 20.51 19.92
CA CYS A 16 18.23 20.77 18.51
C CYS A 16 17.99 19.39 17.91
N SER A 17 16.72 18.99 17.84
CA SER A 17 16.28 17.87 17.02
C SER A 17 16.65 18.25 15.60
N THR A 18 17.81 17.77 15.14
CA THR A 18 18.18 17.85 13.73
C THR A 18 17.20 16.95 13.00
N ALA A 19 16.16 17.56 12.42
CA ALA A 19 15.36 16.89 11.43
C ALA A 19 16.27 16.70 10.22
N TRP A 20 16.86 15.52 10.09
CA TRP A 20 17.58 15.15 8.89
C TRP A 20 16.55 15.04 7.77
N ALA A 21 16.65 15.93 6.79
CA ALA A 21 15.73 15.96 5.67
C ALA A 21 15.93 14.72 4.79
N ASN A 22 14.82 14.16 4.28
CA ASN A 22 14.89 13.11 3.28
C ASN A 22 15.67 13.61 2.07
N THR A 23 16.56 12.78 1.54
CA THR A 23 17.41 13.12 0.40
C THR A 23 17.04 12.26 -0.79
N THR A 24 16.81 12.87 -1.95
CA THR A 24 16.60 12.13 -3.20
C THR A 24 17.81 12.31 -4.11
N LYS A 25 18.32 11.22 -4.68
CA LYS A 25 19.44 11.23 -5.63
C LYS A 25 19.25 10.18 -6.72
N VAL A 26 19.83 10.42 -7.89
CA VAL A 26 19.94 9.42 -8.97
C VAL A 26 21.17 8.56 -8.72
N LEU A 27 21.04 7.25 -8.90
CA LEU A 27 22.15 6.32 -8.75
C LEU A 27 23.02 6.27 -10.03
N GLU A 28 24.32 6.48 -9.89
CA GLU A 28 25.26 6.43 -11.03
C GLU A 28 25.60 4.99 -11.48
N ARG A 29 25.29 4.01 -10.64
CA ARG A 29 25.50 2.57 -10.88
C ARG A 29 24.54 1.77 -10.01
N ASP A 30 24.33 0.50 -10.36
CA ASP A 30 23.52 -0.36 -9.50
C ASP A 30 24.18 -0.43 -8.11
N THR A 31 23.41 -0.16 -7.06
CA THR A 31 23.96 0.06 -5.72
C THR A 31 23.18 -0.73 -4.68
N PHE A 32 23.88 -1.49 -3.85
CA PHE A 32 23.29 -2.09 -2.66
C PHE A 32 23.05 -1.00 -1.62
N LEU A 33 21.80 -0.85 -1.18
CA LEU A 33 21.41 0.10 -0.15
C LEU A 33 20.54 -0.61 0.88
N HIS A 34 20.57 -0.11 2.10
CA HIS A 34 19.81 -0.64 3.24
C HIS A 34 18.41 -0.02 3.25
N PRO A 35 17.32 -0.80 3.13
CA PRO A 35 15.97 -0.29 3.33
C PRO A 35 15.78 0.21 4.76
N GLN A 36 14.95 1.25 4.94
CA GLN A 36 14.62 1.73 6.27
C GLN A 36 13.91 0.64 7.10
N GLY A 37 14.09 0.66 8.42
CA GLY A 37 13.43 -0.27 9.33
C GLY A 37 14.02 -1.70 9.36
N TRP A 38 14.98 -2.02 8.49
CA TRP A 38 15.66 -3.32 8.51
C TRP A 38 16.72 -3.36 9.61
N ILE A 39 16.93 -4.55 10.20
CA ILE A 39 18.00 -4.76 11.19
C ILE A 39 19.34 -5.09 10.50
N ALA A 40 19.27 -5.77 9.36
CA ALA A 40 20.42 -6.20 8.56
C ALA A 40 20.00 -6.44 7.11
N GLY A 41 20.98 -6.55 6.21
CA GLY A 41 20.74 -6.84 4.79
C GLY A 41 20.73 -5.59 3.91
N SER A 42 20.54 -5.78 2.61
CA SER A 42 20.50 -4.70 1.63
C SER A 42 19.86 -5.18 0.35
N LEU A 43 19.22 -4.28 -0.39
CA LEU A 43 18.68 -4.55 -1.71
C LEU A 43 19.49 -3.84 -2.78
N LYS A 44 19.56 -4.43 -3.97
CA LYS A 44 20.24 -3.80 -5.11
C LYS A 44 19.26 -2.87 -5.81
N PHE A 45 19.58 -1.59 -5.87
CA PHE A 45 18.80 -0.57 -6.58
C PHE A 45 19.44 -0.24 -7.93
N LYS A 46 18.62 0.06 -8.93
CA LYS A 46 19.01 0.18 -10.34
C LYS A 46 19.70 1.51 -10.64
N GLU A 47 20.78 1.44 -11.42
CA GLU A 47 21.44 2.61 -12.00
C GLU A 47 20.51 3.50 -12.84
N GLY A 48 20.80 4.79 -12.88
CA GLY A 48 20.00 5.77 -13.62
C GLY A 48 18.61 6.04 -13.02
N THR A 49 18.26 5.41 -11.90
CA THR A 49 16.99 5.63 -11.20
C THR A 49 17.18 6.42 -9.91
N SER A 50 16.13 7.12 -9.49
CA SER A 50 16.12 7.86 -8.23
C SER A 50 15.92 6.92 -7.03
N VAL A 51 16.62 7.22 -5.95
CA VAL A 51 16.38 6.68 -4.61
C VAL A 51 16.10 7.84 -3.66
N THR A 52 15.08 7.70 -2.82
CA THR A 52 14.80 8.60 -1.70
C THR A 52 15.26 7.93 -0.42
N LEU A 53 16.10 8.62 0.34
CA LEU A 53 16.67 8.17 1.59
C LEU A 53 16.09 8.96 2.77
N ASN A 54 15.94 8.30 3.90
CA ASN A 54 15.66 8.97 5.18
C ASN A 54 16.90 9.69 5.71
N GLY A 55 16.76 10.31 6.87
CA GLY A 55 17.84 11.06 7.52
C GLY A 55 19.09 10.25 7.88
N GLN A 56 18.93 8.94 8.01
CA GLN A 56 19.98 7.97 8.34
C GLN A 56 20.64 7.40 7.08
N GLY A 57 20.17 7.77 5.89
CA GLY A 57 20.67 7.24 4.62
C GLY A 57 20.05 5.90 4.22
N GLU A 58 18.98 5.47 4.88
CA GLU A 58 18.26 4.24 4.57
C GLU A 58 17.16 4.51 3.53
N VAL A 59 16.84 3.52 2.71
CA VAL A 59 15.93 3.69 1.56
C VAL A 59 14.48 3.78 2.00
N ILE A 60 13.82 4.88 1.64
CA ILE A 60 12.37 5.05 1.69
C ILE A 60 11.73 4.53 0.40
N SER A 61 12.30 4.87 -0.74
CA SER A 61 11.83 4.40 -2.04
C SER A 61 12.94 4.36 -3.08
N GLY A 62 12.78 3.51 -4.09
CA GLY A 62 13.73 3.40 -5.21
C GLY A 62 13.31 2.32 -6.20
N THR A 63 14.02 2.20 -7.32
CA THR A 63 13.76 1.11 -8.29
C THR A 63 14.67 -0.07 -7.97
N LEU A 64 14.08 -1.23 -7.66
CA LEU A 64 14.84 -2.46 -7.46
C LEU A 64 15.54 -2.85 -8.76
N LYS A 65 16.75 -3.42 -8.67
CA LYS A 65 17.43 -3.97 -9.84
C LYS A 65 16.87 -5.33 -10.22
N ASN A 66 16.65 -6.18 -9.23
CA ASN A 66 16.13 -7.53 -9.41
C ASN A 66 14.69 -7.61 -8.91
N TYR A 67 14.05 -8.73 -9.22
CA TYR A 67 12.86 -9.12 -8.51
C TYR A 67 13.25 -9.55 -7.10
N GLU A 68 12.43 -9.22 -6.11
CA GLU A 68 12.73 -9.48 -4.70
C GLU A 68 11.47 -9.94 -3.97
N ASP A 69 11.60 -10.98 -3.14
CA ASP A 69 10.54 -11.42 -2.24
C ASP A 69 10.56 -10.57 -0.97
N LEU A 70 9.57 -9.70 -0.81
CA LEU A 70 9.55 -8.71 0.27
C LEU A 70 8.24 -8.76 1.03
N ARG A 71 8.32 -8.44 2.32
CA ARG A 71 7.15 -8.39 3.19
C ARG A 71 6.30 -7.17 2.84
N PRO A 72 5.01 -7.32 2.48
CA PRO A 72 4.10 -6.18 2.39
C PRO A 72 3.80 -5.61 3.77
N ALA A 73 3.35 -4.36 3.82
CA ALA A 73 2.67 -3.88 5.01
C ALA A 73 1.47 -4.81 5.26
N SER A 74 1.37 -5.40 6.45
CA SER A 74 0.30 -6.35 6.80
C SER A 74 -0.14 -6.16 8.26
N ASN A 75 -1.42 -6.46 8.52
CA ASN A 75 -1.95 -6.64 9.87
C ASN A 75 -1.46 -7.99 10.42
N GLY A 76 -0.22 -8.01 10.90
CA GLY A 76 0.29 -8.97 11.85
C GLY A 76 0.12 -10.46 11.54
N PHE A 77 1.18 -11.09 11.03
CA PHE A 77 1.57 -12.40 11.55
C PHE A 77 3.06 -12.43 11.91
N PHE A 78 3.32 -12.53 13.21
CA PHE A 78 4.63 -12.94 13.75
C PHE A 78 4.60 -14.46 13.90
N ALA A 79 5.29 -15.20 13.05
CA ALA A 79 5.63 -16.58 13.37
C ALA A 79 6.85 -16.59 14.31
N PHE A 80 6.61 -16.76 15.62
CA PHE A 80 7.65 -17.28 16.50
C PHE A 80 8.02 -18.67 15.99
N THR A 81 9.27 -18.87 15.57
CA THR A 81 9.77 -20.18 15.16
C THR A 81 9.83 -21.10 16.39
N GLY A 82 8.78 -21.88 16.59
CA GLY A 82 8.78 -23.11 17.37
C GLY A 82 8.35 -24.26 16.47
N TRP A 83 9.34 -25.03 16.00
CA TRP A 83 9.26 -26.36 15.39
C TRP A 83 7.89 -26.82 14.83
N GLY A 84 7.73 -26.71 13.51
CA GLY A 84 6.74 -27.48 12.74
C GLY A 84 5.79 -26.62 11.91
N THR A 85 5.98 -26.68 10.58
CA THR A 85 5.23 -26.00 9.50
C THR A 85 5.40 -24.48 9.41
N GLU A 86 6.26 -24.09 8.47
CA GLU A 86 6.59 -22.73 8.08
C GLU A 86 5.43 -22.11 7.30
N HIS A 87 4.48 -21.44 7.97
CA HIS A 87 3.73 -20.37 7.31
C HIS A 87 4.60 -19.12 7.38
N ARG A 88 5.40 -18.91 6.32
CA ARG A 88 6.07 -17.62 6.12
C ARG A 88 4.98 -16.55 6.13
N PRO A 89 5.17 -15.39 6.80
CA PRO A 89 4.39 -14.22 6.41
C PRO A 89 4.60 -14.07 4.90
N GLU A 90 3.53 -14.14 4.11
CA GLU A 90 3.61 -14.24 2.65
C GLU A 90 4.42 -13.06 2.10
N CYS A 91 5.69 -13.31 1.76
CA CYS A 91 6.46 -12.35 0.99
C CYS A 91 5.81 -12.27 -0.39
N ILE A 92 5.68 -11.06 -0.89
CA ILE A 92 5.24 -10.82 -2.26
C ILE A 92 6.47 -10.73 -3.13
N HIS A 93 6.42 -11.40 -4.28
CA HIS A 93 7.41 -11.21 -5.32
C HIS A 93 7.21 -9.83 -5.95
N PHE A 94 8.11 -8.88 -5.72
CA PHE A 94 8.06 -7.54 -6.33
C PHE A 94 8.92 -7.46 -7.58
N LYS A 95 8.40 -6.79 -8.60
CA LYS A 95 9.06 -6.59 -9.88
C LYS A 95 10.21 -5.58 -9.75
N GLY A 96 11.37 -5.98 -10.24
CA GLY A 96 12.51 -5.09 -10.43
C GLY A 96 12.51 -4.30 -11.74
N ASP A 97 13.61 -3.60 -11.95
CA ASP A 97 14.05 -2.94 -13.18
C ASP A 97 13.28 -1.66 -13.59
N THR A 98 11.97 -1.65 -13.53
CA THR A 98 11.17 -0.55 -14.12
C THR A 98 10.41 0.28 -13.10
N CYS A 99 10.24 -0.23 -11.89
CA CYS A 99 9.21 0.28 -10.99
C CYS A 99 9.76 0.60 -9.61
N GLN A 100 9.30 1.73 -9.08
CA GLN A 100 9.63 2.11 -7.72
C GLN A 100 8.89 1.22 -6.73
N ILE A 101 9.63 0.84 -5.70
CA ILE A 101 9.12 0.28 -4.46
C ILE A 101 9.18 1.33 -3.36
N VAL A 102 8.25 1.27 -2.43
CA VAL A 102 8.16 2.19 -1.29
C VAL A 102 8.04 1.38 0.00
N PHE A 103 8.84 1.73 1.00
CA PHE A 103 8.84 1.12 2.32
C PHE A 103 8.20 2.05 3.36
N ASN A 104 7.51 1.48 4.36
CA ASN A 104 7.19 2.19 5.60
C ASN A 104 8.41 2.22 6.54
N VAL A 105 8.27 2.87 7.69
CA VAL A 105 9.37 3.00 8.67
C VAL A 105 9.74 1.69 9.37
N GLN A 106 8.89 0.66 9.27
CA GLN A 106 9.15 -0.70 9.75
C GLN A 106 9.87 -1.57 8.71
N GLY A 107 10.06 -1.05 7.48
CA GLY A 107 10.72 -1.74 6.39
C GLY A 107 9.83 -2.66 5.58
N ASP A 108 8.51 -2.51 5.72
CA ASP A 108 7.52 -3.24 4.92
C ASP A 108 7.15 -2.46 3.67
N VAL A 109 6.84 -3.19 2.60
CA VAL A 109 6.46 -2.59 1.33
C VAL A 109 5.04 -2.05 1.40
N VAL A 110 4.87 -0.74 1.19
CA VAL A 110 3.56 -0.08 1.11
C VAL A 110 3.08 0.11 -0.32
N SER A 111 3.99 0.07 -1.30
CA SER A 111 3.64 0.13 -2.71
C SER A 111 4.76 -0.43 -3.59
N GLY A 112 4.37 -1.12 -4.66
CA GLY A 112 5.28 -1.64 -5.69
C GLY A 112 4.51 -2.35 -6.80
N GLN A 113 5.19 -2.70 -7.89
CA GLN A 113 4.62 -3.61 -8.87
C GLN A 113 4.86 -5.06 -8.47
N ILE A 114 3.83 -5.89 -8.55
CA ILE A 114 3.95 -7.33 -8.28
C ILE A 114 4.58 -8.06 -9.47
N GLY A 115 5.43 -9.03 -9.16
CA GLY A 115 6.26 -9.79 -10.08
C GLY A 115 5.61 -11.09 -10.57
N GLU A 116 4.45 -11.45 -10.03
CA GLU A 116 3.54 -12.51 -10.49
C GLU A 116 2.10 -12.15 -10.10
N ASP A 117 1.11 -12.90 -10.60
CA ASP A 117 -0.26 -12.77 -10.10
C ASP A 117 -0.28 -13.24 -8.63
N ALA A 118 -0.87 -12.45 -7.73
CA ALA A 118 -0.80 -12.71 -6.30
C ALA A 118 -2.15 -12.49 -5.61
N GLU A 119 -2.49 -13.37 -4.68
CA GLU A 119 -3.77 -13.39 -4.00
C GLU A 119 -3.66 -12.76 -2.60
N PHE A 120 -4.53 -11.80 -2.28
CA PHE A 120 -4.53 -11.11 -0.98
C PHE A 120 -5.92 -10.98 -0.41
N SER A 121 -6.01 -11.03 0.92
CA SER A 121 -7.19 -10.49 1.60
C SER A 121 -7.18 -8.97 1.48
N ILE A 122 -8.30 -8.40 1.05
CA ILE A 122 -8.44 -6.95 0.91
C ILE A 122 -8.67 -6.24 2.26
N TRP A 123 -9.17 -6.96 3.28
CA TRP A 123 -9.56 -6.39 4.58
C TRP A 123 -9.61 -7.45 5.71
N ASP A 124 -8.94 -7.18 6.83
CA ASP A 124 -9.04 -7.86 8.15
C ASP A 124 -9.47 -9.35 8.16
N ASN A 125 -8.67 -10.25 7.57
CA ASN A 125 -8.83 -11.73 7.58
C ASN A 125 -10.23 -12.28 7.26
N ASN A 126 -11.14 -11.46 6.77
CA ASN A 126 -12.51 -11.81 6.46
C ASN A 126 -12.64 -11.72 4.94
N GLU A 127 -12.74 -12.90 4.33
CA GLU A 127 -12.98 -13.15 2.92
C GLU A 127 -13.76 -12.02 2.19
N PRO A 128 -13.41 -11.70 0.94
CA PRO A 128 -12.72 -12.57 0.00
C PRO A 128 -11.23 -12.26 -0.23
N TYR A 129 -10.47 -13.31 -0.51
CA TYR A 129 -9.19 -13.19 -1.19
C TYR A 129 -9.42 -12.76 -2.64
N VAL A 130 -8.54 -11.92 -3.16
CA VAL A 130 -8.60 -11.35 -4.50
C VAL A 130 -7.27 -11.55 -5.18
N THR A 131 -7.27 -12.09 -6.39
CA THR A 131 -6.06 -12.19 -7.21
C THR A 131 -5.80 -10.87 -7.94
N PHE A 132 -4.59 -10.34 -7.73
CA PHE A 132 -4.09 -9.12 -8.34
C PHE A 132 -3.10 -9.45 -9.45
N LYS A 133 -3.11 -8.62 -10.50
CA LYS A 133 -2.47 -8.87 -11.77
C LYS A 133 -0.97 -8.53 -11.78
N TYR A 134 -0.17 -9.44 -12.33
CA TYR A 134 1.23 -9.29 -12.67
C TYR A 134 1.55 -7.94 -13.32
N ALA A 135 2.69 -7.36 -12.94
CA ALA A 135 3.21 -6.09 -13.45
C ALA A 135 2.22 -4.92 -13.32
N THR A 136 1.35 -4.98 -12.32
CA THR A 136 0.52 -3.85 -11.90
C THR A 136 0.88 -3.43 -10.47
N TYR A 137 0.61 -2.17 -10.15
CA TYR A 137 0.86 -1.65 -8.82
C TYR A 137 -0.17 -2.19 -7.82
N ILE A 138 0.34 -2.54 -6.65
CA ILE A 138 -0.45 -2.74 -5.44
C ILE A 138 -0.05 -1.69 -4.41
N GLU A 139 -1.03 -1.22 -3.63
CA GLU A 139 -0.81 -0.28 -2.54
C GLU A 139 -1.49 -0.80 -1.27
N PHE A 140 -0.82 -0.62 -0.13
CA PHE A 140 -1.30 -0.99 1.18
C PHE A 140 -1.48 0.24 2.08
N ASP A 141 -2.40 0.17 3.03
CA ASP A 141 -2.49 1.16 4.11
C ASP A 141 -1.51 0.86 5.26
N GLU A 142 -1.51 1.71 6.29
CA GLU A 142 -0.63 1.54 7.47
C GLU A 142 -0.97 0.28 8.29
N HIS A 143 -2.16 -0.28 8.09
CA HIS A 143 -2.62 -1.53 8.67
C HIS A 143 -2.39 -2.73 7.71
N GLY A 144 -1.84 -2.48 6.53
CA GLY A 144 -1.59 -3.50 5.53
C GLY A 144 -2.81 -4.05 4.81
N ASN A 145 -3.95 -3.35 4.87
CA ASN A 145 -5.07 -3.65 3.98
C ASN A 145 -4.77 -3.13 2.57
N VAL A 146 -5.32 -3.79 1.55
CA VAL A 146 -5.14 -3.35 0.17
C VAL A 146 -5.91 -2.05 -0.08
N LYS A 147 -5.19 -0.97 -0.41
CA LYS A 147 -5.78 0.31 -0.84
C LYS A 147 -6.14 0.32 -2.32
N SER A 148 -5.29 -0.26 -3.15
CA SER A 148 -5.58 -0.38 -4.58
C SER A 148 -4.79 -1.51 -5.22
N GLY A 149 -5.34 -2.01 -6.34
CA GLY A 149 -4.68 -3.00 -7.19
C GLY A 149 -5.49 -3.31 -8.44
N THR A 150 -4.89 -3.99 -9.40
CA THR A 150 -5.58 -4.43 -10.62
C THR A 150 -6.04 -5.88 -10.47
N ILE A 151 -7.33 -6.13 -10.56
CA ILE A 151 -7.91 -7.47 -10.40
C ILE A 151 -7.77 -8.30 -11.68
N THR A 152 -7.58 -9.62 -11.55
CA THR A 152 -7.43 -10.53 -12.71
C THR A 152 -8.76 -10.99 -13.29
N GLU A 153 -9.80 -11.06 -12.46
CA GLU A 153 -11.13 -11.55 -12.82
C GLU A 153 -12.21 -10.50 -12.55
N ASP A 154 -13.39 -10.69 -13.13
CA ASP A 154 -14.55 -9.86 -12.78
C ASP A 154 -14.99 -10.24 -11.37
N THR A 155 -14.92 -9.30 -10.41
CA THR A 155 -15.14 -9.60 -8.98
C THR A 155 -16.31 -8.82 -8.41
N ASP A 156 -17.16 -9.49 -7.64
CA ASP A 156 -18.25 -8.85 -6.92
C ASP A 156 -17.73 -8.20 -5.62
N PHE A 157 -17.80 -6.88 -5.54
CA PHE A 157 -17.49 -6.13 -4.32
C PHE A 157 -18.65 -5.25 -3.88
N ARG A 158 -18.66 -4.87 -2.61
CA ARG A 158 -19.56 -3.82 -2.11
C ARG A 158 -18.92 -2.46 -2.38
N PRO A 159 -19.59 -1.54 -3.10
CA PRO A 159 -19.11 -0.17 -3.20
C PRO A 159 -19.48 0.67 -1.96
N LEU A 160 -18.77 1.77 -1.71
CA LEU A 160 -19.11 2.71 -0.63
C LEU A 160 -20.54 3.24 -0.80
N GLY A 161 -21.26 3.41 0.31
CA GLY A 161 -22.65 3.88 0.32
C GLY A 161 -23.67 2.99 -0.40
N TRP A 162 -23.32 1.74 -0.77
CA TRP A 162 -24.19 0.84 -1.57
C TRP A 162 -25.63 0.73 -1.06
N ARG A 163 -25.84 0.79 0.26
CA ARG A 163 -27.16 0.70 0.91
C ARG A 163 -28.11 1.82 0.49
N ASN A 164 -27.58 2.92 -0.02
CA ASN A 164 -28.33 4.12 -0.38
C ASN A 164 -28.85 4.08 -1.82
N TYR A 165 -28.22 3.30 -2.71
CA TYR A 165 -28.51 3.37 -4.14
C TYR A 165 -28.59 2.02 -4.87
N LEU A 166 -28.10 0.93 -4.27
CA LEU A 166 -28.36 -0.41 -4.80
C LEU A 166 -29.70 -0.93 -4.26
N PRO A 167 -30.54 -1.54 -5.12
CA PRO A 167 -31.81 -2.08 -4.69
C PRO A 167 -31.61 -3.19 -3.63
N LYS A 168 -32.47 -3.20 -2.62
CA LYS A 168 -32.55 -4.33 -1.68
C LYS A 168 -33.06 -5.55 -2.46
N GLY A 169 -32.23 -6.58 -2.60
CA GLY A 169 -32.54 -7.74 -3.45
C GLY A 169 -31.37 -8.73 -3.55
N GLU A 170 -31.41 -9.58 -4.58
CA GLU A 170 -30.59 -10.80 -4.74
C GLU A 170 -29.08 -10.60 -4.65
N LYS A 171 -28.55 -9.43 -5.04
CA LYS A 171 -27.10 -9.16 -5.02
C LYS A 171 -26.56 -8.72 -3.66
N ALA A 172 -27.35 -8.64 -2.57
CA ALA A 172 -26.87 -8.35 -1.21
C ALA A 172 -25.88 -7.16 -1.06
N GLY A 173 -26.00 -6.15 -1.91
CA GLY A 173 -25.13 -4.96 -1.94
C GLY A 173 -23.88 -5.07 -2.83
N PHE A 174 -23.72 -6.15 -3.58
CA PHE A 174 -22.59 -6.37 -4.47
C PHE A 174 -22.81 -5.79 -5.86
N LEU A 175 -21.71 -5.27 -6.42
CA LEU A 175 -21.58 -4.81 -7.79
C LEU A 175 -20.35 -5.49 -8.40
N LYS A 176 -20.47 -5.96 -9.63
CA LYS A 176 -19.38 -6.63 -10.34
C LYS A 176 -18.43 -5.61 -10.95
N PHE A 177 -17.16 -5.72 -10.60
CA PHE A 177 -16.06 -4.90 -11.12
C PHE A 177 -15.29 -5.65 -12.20
N LYS A 178 -14.82 -4.92 -13.20
CA LYS A 178 -14.25 -5.47 -14.43
C LYS A 178 -12.80 -5.92 -14.22
N SER A 179 -12.50 -7.15 -14.60
CA SER A 179 -11.17 -7.73 -14.77
C SER A 179 -10.23 -6.81 -15.54
N GLY A 180 -8.95 -6.85 -15.17
CA GLY A 180 -7.90 -6.05 -15.80
C GLY A 180 -7.98 -4.55 -15.53
N THR A 181 -8.86 -4.11 -14.62
CA THR A 181 -8.97 -2.70 -14.21
C THR A 181 -8.55 -2.51 -12.75
N GLN A 182 -8.05 -1.32 -12.44
CA GLN A 182 -7.67 -0.96 -11.08
C GLN A 182 -8.91 -0.65 -10.24
N VAL A 183 -8.92 -1.19 -9.03
CA VAL A 183 -9.92 -0.93 -7.99
C VAL A 183 -9.24 -0.22 -6.83
N PHE A 184 -9.96 0.75 -6.24
CA PHE A 184 -9.54 1.46 -5.03
C PHE A 184 -10.52 1.14 -3.91
N PHE A 185 -9.99 0.80 -2.75
CA PHE A 185 -10.76 0.42 -1.57
C PHE A 185 -10.77 1.56 -0.54
N GLY A 186 -11.87 1.65 0.21
CA GLY A 186 -12.01 2.52 1.36
C GLY A 186 -11.54 1.84 2.65
N PRO A 187 -11.63 2.55 3.79
CA PRO A 187 -11.15 2.09 5.10
C PRO A 187 -11.95 0.97 5.75
N GLU A 188 -12.79 0.24 5.01
CA GLU A 188 -13.52 -0.95 5.48
C GLU A 188 -13.65 -2.00 4.34
N GLY A 189 -12.75 -1.92 3.34
CA GLY A 189 -12.72 -2.86 2.21
C GLY A 189 -13.80 -2.65 1.15
N GLN A 190 -14.70 -1.67 1.28
CA GLN A 190 -15.64 -1.33 0.22
C GLN A 190 -14.95 -0.57 -0.92
N VAL A 191 -15.43 -0.74 -2.15
CA VAL A 191 -14.86 -0.05 -3.32
C VAL A 191 -15.23 1.43 -3.30
N SER A 192 -14.21 2.28 -3.32
CA SER A 192 -14.35 3.74 -3.47
C SER A 192 -14.25 4.18 -4.93
N THR A 193 -13.56 3.42 -5.78
CA THR A 193 -13.46 3.67 -7.22
C THR A 193 -13.19 2.37 -7.98
N GLY A 194 -13.85 2.17 -9.12
CA GLY A 194 -13.60 1.00 -9.97
C GLY A 194 -14.34 1.06 -11.30
N THR A 195 -14.02 0.14 -12.21
CA THR A 195 -14.74 -0.01 -13.48
C THR A 195 -15.79 -1.10 -13.35
N ILE A 196 -17.05 -0.81 -13.65
CA ILE A 196 -18.13 -1.79 -13.54
C ILE A 196 -18.11 -2.78 -14.72
N ALA A 197 -18.40 -4.06 -14.46
CA ALA A 197 -18.46 -5.09 -15.48
C ALA A 197 -19.84 -5.17 -16.16
N ASP A 198 -20.90 -4.87 -15.41
CA ASP A 198 -22.29 -4.88 -15.86
C ASP A 198 -22.86 -3.45 -15.95
N ASN A 199 -23.95 -3.26 -16.69
CA ASN A 199 -24.72 -2.01 -16.63
C ASN A 199 -25.25 -1.78 -15.20
N LEU A 200 -25.19 -0.53 -14.72
CA LEU A 200 -25.73 -0.11 -13.44
C LEU A 200 -26.79 0.97 -13.64
N THR A 201 -28.04 0.70 -13.26
CA THR A 201 -29.11 1.71 -13.26
C THR A 201 -29.41 2.17 -11.85
N VAL A 202 -29.23 3.46 -11.59
CA VAL A 202 -29.45 4.10 -10.28
C VAL A 202 -30.23 5.39 -10.49
N ASN A 203 -31.36 5.54 -9.80
CA ASN A 203 -32.20 6.73 -9.86
C ASN A 203 -32.55 7.18 -11.31
N GLY A 204 -32.85 6.22 -12.19
CA GLY A 204 -33.19 6.46 -13.59
C GLY A 204 -31.99 6.76 -14.51
N ILE A 205 -30.77 6.89 -13.96
CA ILE A 205 -29.54 7.03 -14.74
C ILE A 205 -28.95 5.64 -14.98
N THR A 206 -28.60 5.32 -16.22
CA THR A 206 -27.90 4.08 -16.56
C THR A 206 -26.45 4.35 -16.89
N TYR A 207 -25.55 3.72 -16.13
CA TYR A 207 -24.12 3.65 -16.39
C TYR A 207 -23.84 2.36 -17.18
N PRO A 208 -23.33 2.46 -18.42
CA PRO A 208 -22.99 1.28 -19.21
C PRO A 208 -21.84 0.47 -18.59
N ALA A 209 -21.81 -0.83 -18.85
CA ALA A 209 -20.67 -1.71 -18.59
C ALA A 209 -19.36 -1.08 -19.11
N GLY A 210 -18.29 -1.22 -18.34
CA GLY A 210 -17.01 -0.56 -18.63
C GLY A 210 -16.91 0.89 -18.17
N THR A 211 -17.93 1.45 -17.52
CA THR A 211 -17.85 2.80 -16.95
C THR A 211 -17.01 2.78 -15.66
N LYS A 212 -16.03 3.68 -15.57
CA LYS A 212 -15.32 3.95 -14.32
C LYS A 212 -16.16 4.87 -13.44
N LEU A 213 -16.40 4.44 -12.20
CA LEU A 213 -17.23 5.14 -11.24
C LEU A 213 -16.46 5.41 -9.95
N GLN A 214 -16.72 6.57 -9.37
CA GLN A 214 -16.39 6.91 -7.99
C GLN A 214 -17.64 6.73 -7.11
N PHE A 215 -17.45 6.09 -5.95
CA PHE A 215 -18.50 5.81 -4.97
C PHE A 215 -18.23 6.58 -3.67
N SER A 216 -19.29 6.92 -2.95
CA SER A 216 -19.23 7.69 -1.71
C SER A 216 -20.30 7.22 -0.73
N GLU A 217 -20.07 7.47 0.58
CA GLU A 217 -21.05 7.19 1.62
C GLU A 217 -22.35 8.00 1.47
N SER A 218 -22.24 9.20 0.89
CA SER A 218 -23.38 10.07 0.60
C SER A 218 -23.49 10.30 -0.91
N GLY A 219 -24.69 10.08 -1.46
CA GLY A 219 -25.00 10.36 -2.85
C GLY A 219 -24.92 9.15 -3.80
N TYR A 220 -25.15 9.43 -5.08
CA TYR A 220 -25.10 8.44 -6.16
C TYR A 220 -23.70 8.38 -6.78
N PRO A 221 -23.30 7.22 -7.32
CA PRO A 221 -22.01 7.08 -7.99
C PRO A 221 -21.82 8.11 -9.11
N GLN A 222 -20.59 8.59 -9.29
CA GLN A 222 -20.21 9.59 -10.28
C GLN A 222 -19.26 8.99 -11.32
N LYS A 223 -19.44 9.32 -12.60
CA LYS A 223 -18.51 8.93 -13.66
C LYS A 223 -17.24 9.78 -13.58
N ILE A 224 -16.09 9.15 -13.75
CA ILE A 224 -14.75 9.80 -13.79
C ILE A 224 -13.92 9.32 -14.98
#